data_AF-A0A1F9N827-F1
#
_entry.id   AF-A0A1F9N827-F1
#
_cell.length_a   1.000
_cell.length_b   1.000
_cell.length_c   1.000
_cell.angle_alpha   90.00
_cell.angle_beta   90.00
_cell.angle_gamma   90.00
#
_symmetry.space_group_name_H-M   'P 1'
#
loop_
_entity.id
_entity.type
_entity.pdbx_description
1 polymer ?
#
loop_
_entity_poly.entity_id
_entity_poly.type
_entity_poly.pdbx_seq_one_letter_code
_entity_poly.pdbx_strand_id
1 'polypeptide(L)'
;MSMTGAQLRSAFLEYFGKNGHKILPSASLVPGNDPTLLFTNAGMVQFKDYFLGLSTADWKRATTAQRCLRVSGKHNDLENVGYTARHHTLFEMLGNFSFGDYFKKEAIFFGWDFLTREVGLDGTRMTVSVFREDDEAYDLWHKTMGIPASRVVRFDEKDNFWSMGATGPCGPCSEILYDQGEGVGCGRPGCAVGCDCDRFLEIWNLVFMQYNQDESGTRTPLPKPSIDTGMGLERLAGVAQGVTSNYDTDLFRPILDGISRQCGVPVGKSPALDAAMRVVADHARATAFLIADGIVPSNEGRGYVLRRIMRRALRHGKKLGFDGPFLHKVAGTVVEEFREAYPGLAQSASFVDTVAFQEERRFLETLDAGLRMVEEEFSRMSGSAKVFPGEVAFRLYDTYGFPADLTADLCRERGVTLDSAGFEKEMEKQ
;
A
#
# COMPACT_ATOMS: atom_id res chain seq x y z
N MET A 1 -11.08 21.53 -14.00
CA MET A 1 -10.65 21.06 -12.67
C MET A 1 -10.43 19.57 -12.78
N SER A 2 -9.31 19.05 -12.29
CA SER A 2 -9.03 17.60 -12.21
C SER A 2 -10.00 16.92 -11.23
N MET A 3 -10.26 15.63 -11.43
CA MET A 3 -11.12 14.85 -10.54
C MET A 3 -10.47 14.65 -9.16
N THR A 4 -11.27 14.75 -8.11
CA THR A 4 -10.85 14.40 -6.74
C THR A 4 -10.68 12.89 -6.59
N GLY A 5 -9.93 12.42 -5.59
CA GLY A 5 -9.82 10.99 -5.30
C GLY A 5 -11.18 10.34 -5.03
N ALA A 6 -12.09 11.06 -4.38
CA ALA A 6 -13.47 10.61 -4.20
C ALA A 6 -14.24 10.47 -5.52
N GLN A 7 -14.11 11.43 -6.44
CA GLN A 7 -14.73 11.37 -7.76
C GLN A 7 -14.13 10.24 -8.61
N LEU A 8 -12.82 10.01 -8.55
CA LEU A 8 -12.15 8.92 -9.26
C LEU A 8 -12.64 7.55 -8.77
N ARG A 9 -12.77 7.38 -7.45
CA ARG A 9 -13.33 6.15 -6.85
C ARG A 9 -14.76 5.89 -7.35
N SER A 10 -15.64 6.90 -7.27
CA SER A 10 -17.03 6.75 -7.70
C SER A 10 -17.13 6.51 -9.21
N ALA A 11 -16.37 7.25 -10.02
CA ALA A 11 -16.35 7.08 -11.48
C ALA A 11 -15.91 5.66 -11.87
N PHE A 12 -14.91 5.09 -11.20
CA PHE A 12 -14.48 3.71 -11.43
C PHE A 12 -15.60 2.70 -11.17
N LEU A 13 -16.22 2.77 -9.99
CA LEU A 13 -17.29 1.85 -9.61
C LEU A 13 -18.50 1.97 -10.53
N GLU A 14 -18.88 3.20 -10.88
CA GLU A 14 -19.99 3.48 -11.80
C GLU A 14 -19.70 3.03 -13.23
N TYR A 15 -18.47 3.23 -13.72
CA TYR A 15 -18.05 2.78 -15.05
C TYR A 15 -18.21 1.26 -15.17
N PHE A 16 -17.68 0.50 -14.22
CA PHE A 16 -17.81 -0.95 -14.24
C PHE A 16 -19.24 -1.41 -13.96
N GLY A 17 -19.99 -0.69 -13.12
CA GLY A 17 -21.43 -0.91 -12.91
C GLY A 17 -22.25 -0.78 -14.19
N LYS A 18 -22.01 0.26 -14.99
CA LYS A 18 -22.62 0.45 -16.33
C LYS A 18 -22.22 -0.68 -17.30
N ASN A 19 -21.04 -1.25 -17.13
CA ASN A 19 -20.53 -2.40 -17.89
C ASN A 19 -20.89 -3.77 -17.27
N GLY A 20 -21.95 -3.82 -16.44
CA GLY A 20 -22.55 -5.06 -15.95
C GLY A 20 -21.81 -5.72 -14.80
N HIS A 21 -20.90 -5.02 -14.12
CA HIS A 21 -20.27 -5.52 -12.90
C HIS A 21 -21.15 -5.24 -11.70
N LYS A 22 -21.25 -6.22 -10.79
CA LYS A 22 -21.84 -5.99 -9.48
C LYS A 22 -20.89 -5.10 -8.66
N ILE A 23 -21.34 -3.90 -8.28
CA ILE A 23 -20.62 -3.06 -7.32
C ILE A 23 -20.77 -3.71 -5.94
N LEU A 24 -19.64 -4.11 -5.34
CA LEU A 24 -19.58 -4.72 -4.02
C LEU A 24 -18.79 -3.83 -3.05
N PRO A 25 -19.10 -3.86 -1.75
CA PRO A 25 -18.35 -3.10 -0.76
C PRO A 25 -16.92 -3.64 -0.62
N SER A 26 -16.01 -2.78 -0.13
CA SER A 26 -14.71 -3.25 0.37
C SER A 26 -14.93 -4.29 1.46
N ALA A 27 -14.19 -5.40 1.39
CA ALA A 27 -14.09 -6.32 2.51
C ALA A 27 -13.30 -5.70 3.68
N SER A 28 -13.38 -6.37 4.83
CA SER A 28 -12.53 -6.06 5.99
C SER A 28 -11.05 -6.21 5.65
N LEU A 29 -10.19 -5.44 6.32
CA LEU A 29 -8.75 -5.65 6.34
C LEU A 29 -8.37 -6.97 7.03
N VAL A 30 -9.28 -7.56 7.79
CA VAL A 30 -9.15 -8.87 8.43
C VAL A 30 -9.81 -9.93 7.55
N PRO A 31 -9.04 -10.80 6.86
CA PRO A 31 -9.61 -11.89 6.07
C PRO A 31 -10.38 -12.85 6.99
N GLY A 32 -11.65 -13.09 6.70
CA GLY A 32 -12.50 -13.96 7.53
C GLY A 32 -12.17 -15.44 7.41
N ASN A 33 -11.88 -15.91 6.19
CA ASN A 33 -11.76 -17.34 5.87
C ASN A 33 -10.36 -17.74 5.33
N ASP A 34 -9.35 -16.90 5.51
CA ASP A 34 -7.99 -17.18 5.01
C ASP A 34 -6.95 -17.12 6.13
N PRO A 35 -6.55 -18.28 6.70
CA PRO A 35 -5.54 -18.32 7.76
C PRO A 35 -4.13 -18.01 7.25
N THR A 36 -3.90 -18.01 5.93
CA THR A 36 -2.59 -17.75 5.33
C THR A 36 -2.30 -16.25 5.17
N LEU A 37 -3.32 -15.40 5.31
CA LEU A 37 -3.18 -13.95 5.19
C LEU A 37 -3.42 -13.21 6.50
N LEU A 38 -2.43 -12.39 6.87
CA LEU A 38 -2.56 -11.53 8.04
C LEU A 38 -3.55 -10.39 7.79
N PHE A 39 -3.45 -9.73 6.63
CA PHE A 39 -4.34 -8.65 6.23
C PHE A 39 -4.71 -8.76 4.74
N THR A 40 -5.86 -8.18 4.38
CA THR A 40 -6.27 -8.03 2.98
C THR A 40 -5.30 -7.11 2.25
N ASN A 41 -4.53 -7.65 1.30
CA ASN A 41 -3.45 -6.97 0.59
C ASN A 41 -3.79 -6.60 -0.87
N ALA A 42 -4.93 -7.08 -1.37
CA ALA A 42 -5.43 -6.90 -2.73
C ALA A 42 -6.97 -7.00 -2.80
N GLY A 43 -7.56 -6.47 -3.88
CA GLY A 43 -9.00 -6.55 -4.16
C GLY A 43 -9.53 -7.98 -4.28
N MET A 44 -8.73 -8.87 -4.88
CA MET A 44 -9.11 -10.24 -5.17
C MET A 44 -9.26 -11.15 -3.94
N VAL A 45 -8.76 -10.75 -2.77
CA VAL A 45 -8.72 -11.63 -1.57
C VAL A 45 -10.11 -12.11 -1.17
N GLN A 46 -11.12 -11.21 -1.20
CA GLN A 46 -12.51 -11.57 -0.89
C GLN A 46 -13.15 -12.49 -1.95
N PHE A 47 -12.50 -12.63 -3.11
CA PHE A 47 -12.97 -13.42 -4.24
C PHE A 47 -12.17 -14.72 -4.47
N LYS A 48 -11.21 -15.05 -3.59
CA LYS A 48 -10.32 -16.22 -3.72
C LYS A 48 -11.08 -17.51 -4.08
N ASP A 49 -12.13 -17.83 -3.33
CA ASP A 49 -12.90 -19.06 -3.53
C ASP A 49 -13.67 -19.08 -4.85
N TYR A 50 -14.02 -17.92 -5.40
CA TYR A 50 -14.69 -17.82 -6.71
C TYR A 50 -13.71 -18.09 -7.85
N PHE A 51 -12.46 -17.60 -7.74
CA PHE A 51 -11.40 -17.94 -8.70
C PHE A 51 -11.06 -19.43 -8.67
N LEU A 52 -11.06 -20.04 -7.49
CA LEU A 52 -10.82 -21.47 -7.30
C LEU A 52 -12.01 -22.35 -7.72
N GLY A 53 -13.18 -21.77 -7.98
CA GLY A 53 -14.41 -22.51 -8.27
C GLY A 53 -15.03 -23.22 -7.08
N LEU A 54 -14.64 -22.84 -5.85
CA LEU A 54 -15.14 -23.37 -4.59
C LEU A 54 -16.42 -22.66 -4.12
N SER A 55 -16.65 -21.43 -4.57
CA SER A 55 -17.84 -20.63 -4.31
C SER A 55 -18.55 -20.20 -5.60
N THR A 56 -19.86 -19.96 -5.51
CA THR A 56 -20.69 -19.45 -6.60
C THR A 56 -21.46 -18.21 -6.17
N ALA A 57 -21.71 -17.31 -7.11
CA ALA A 57 -22.51 -16.10 -6.93
C ALA A 57 -23.57 -15.98 -8.02
N ASP A 58 -24.57 -15.13 -7.78
CA ASP A 58 -25.56 -14.70 -8.76
C ASP A 58 -24.98 -13.73 -9.82
N TRP A 59 -23.78 -13.21 -9.58
CA TRP A 59 -23.00 -12.39 -10.51
C TRP A 59 -21.78 -13.15 -11.03
N LYS A 60 -21.37 -12.81 -12.26
CA LYS A 60 -20.13 -13.32 -12.89
C LYS A 60 -19.04 -12.25 -13.03
N ARG A 61 -19.38 -11.01 -12.69
CA ARG A 61 -18.53 -9.83 -12.79
C ARG A 61 -18.73 -8.99 -11.54
N ALA A 62 -17.65 -8.50 -10.96
CA ALA A 62 -17.71 -7.65 -9.77
C ALA A 62 -16.75 -6.46 -9.87
N THR A 63 -17.03 -5.40 -9.15
CA THR A 63 -16.10 -4.27 -8.99
C THR A 63 -16.11 -3.75 -7.56
N THR A 64 -14.93 -3.37 -7.06
CA THR A 64 -14.73 -2.87 -5.70
C THR A 64 -13.69 -1.76 -5.65
N ALA A 65 -13.76 -0.96 -4.60
CA ALA A 65 -12.66 -0.13 -4.11
C ALA A 65 -12.22 -0.74 -2.77
N GLN A 66 -11.24 -1.65 -2.82
CA GLN A 66 -10.82 -2.43 -1.66
C GLN A 66 -9.76 -1.65 -0.86
N ARG A 67 -10.00 -1.50 0.44
CA ARG A 67 -8.96 -1.06 1.39
C ARG A 67 -7.93 -2.18 1.53
N CYS A 68 -6.66 -1.89 1.28
CA CYS A 68 -5.57 -2.86 1.30
C CYS A 68 -4.49 -2.44 2.31
N LEU A 69 -3.94 -3.40 3.04
CA LEU A 69 -2.82 -3.18 3.95
C LEU A 69 -1.59 -4.04 3.55
N ARG A 70 -0.43 -3.40 3.37
CA ARG A 70 0.84 -4.06 2.97
C ARG A 70 1.95 -3.77 3.97
N VAL A 71 2.00 -4.56 5.04
CA VAL A 71 2.91 -4.35 6.19
C VAL A 71 3.60 -5.63 6.67
N SER A 72 3.42 -6.74 5.94
CA SER A 72 3.92 -8.06 6.32
C SER A 72 3.89 -9.03 5.14
N GLY A 73 4.70 -10.09 5.19
CA GLY A 73 4.72 -11.15 4.18
C GLY A 73 5.33 -10.68 2.85
N LYS A 74 4.90 -11.30 1.74
CA LYS A 74 5.40 -11.01 0.38
C LYS A 74 5.23 -9.54 -0.02
N HIS A 75 4.15 -8.90 0.44
CA HIS A 75 3.81 -7.52 0.14
C HIS A 75 3.95 -6.66 1.39
N ASN A 76 5.18 -6.19 1.64
CA ASN A 76 5.51 -5.36 2.80
C ASN A 76 6.12 -4.03 2.35
N ASP A 77 5.35 -2.96 2.46
CA ASP A 77 5.74 -1.60 2.07
C ASP A 77 6.07 -0.72 3.29
N LEU A 78 6.02 -1.26 4.50
CA LEU A 78 6.19 -0.52 5.75
C LEU A 78 7.47 0.33 5.77
N GLU A 79 8.55 -0.21 5.22
CA GLU A 79 9.86 0.46 5.18
C GLU A 79 10.01 1.50 4.06
N ASN A 80 9.10 1.49 3.08
CA ASN A 80 9.10 2.42 1.94
C ASN A 80 8.31 3.71 2.22
N VAL A 81 7.40 3.66 3.20
CA VAL A 81 6.51 4.77 3.56
C VAL A 81 7.31 5.97 4.06
N GLY A 82 6.96 7.15 3.56
CA GLY A 82 7.64 8.42 3.86
C GLY A 82 8.94 8.67 3.09
N TYR A 83 9.59 7.61 2.60
CA TYR A 83 10.84 7.69 1.82
C TYR A 83 10.60 7.72 0.31
N THR A 84 9.51 7.10 -0.15
CA THR A 84 9.10 7.09 -1.57
C THR A 84 7.84 7.90 -1.79
N ALA A 85 7.58 8.31 -3.03
CA ALA A 85 6.41 9.11 -3.37
C ALA A 85 5.11 8.31 -3.55
N ARG A 86 5.20 6.96 -3.58
CA ARG A 86 4.15 6.07 -4.11
C ARG A 86 3.70 4.93 -3.20
N HIS A 87 4.44 4.63 -2.12
CA HIS A 87 4.14 3.49 -1.25
C HIS A 87 3.45 3.94 0.03
N HIS A 88 2.48 3.12 0.45
CA HIS A 88 1.63 3.34 1.61
C HIS A 88 1.52 2.04 2.40
N THR A 89 1.28 2.11 3.71
CA THR A 89 0.86 0.92 4.46
C THR A 89 -0.57 0.56 4.10
N LEU A 90 -1.46 1.57 4.11
CA LEU A 90 -2.86 1.47 3.72
C LEU A 90 -3.12 2.26 2.45
N PHE A 91 -3.72 1.61 1.45
CA PHE A 91 -4.15 2.24 0.21
C PHE A 91 -5.47 1.65 -0.28
N GLU A 92 -6.08 2.27 -1.28
CA GLU A 92 -7.27 1.73 -1.93
C GLU A 92 -6.93 1.14 -3.30
N MET A 93 -7.35 -0.11 -3.51
CA MET A 93 -7.22 -0.82 -4.77
C MET A 93 -8.58 -0.83 -5.48
N LEU A 94 -8.67 -0.10 -6.59
CA LEU A 94 -9.79 -0.14 -7.51
C LEU A 94 -9.65 -1.38 -8.39
N GLY A 95 -10.64 -2.28 -8.36
CA GLY A 95 -10.59 -3.53 -9.09
C GLY A 95 -11.89 -3.87 -9.82
N ASN A 96 -11.74 -4.39 -11.04
CA ASN A 96 -12.77 -5.13 -11.76
C ASN A 96 -12.36 -6.60 -11.88
N PHE A 97 -13.33 -7.49 -11.68
CA PHE A 97 -13.14 -8.92 -11.59
C PHE A 97 -14.09 -9.65 -12.54
N SER A 98 -13.58 -10.70 -13.18
CA SER A 98 -14.35 -11.58 -14.06
C SER A 98 -14.17 -13.03 -13.66
N PHE A 99 -15.26 -13.74 -13.41
CA PHE A 99 -15.24 -15.12 -12.91
C PHE A 99 -15.69 -16.08 -14.01
N GLY A 100 -14.78 -16.36 -14.95
CA GLY A 100 -15.07 -17.16 -16.14
C GLY A 100 -16.13 -16.54 -17.06
N ASP A 101 -16.10 -15.21 -17.22
CA ASP A 101 -17.01 -14.46 -18.10
C ASP A 101 -16.23 -13.85 -19.29
N TYR A 102 -15.54 -12.74 -19.10
CA TYR A 102 -14.67 -12.12 -20.09
C TYR A 102 -13.20 -12.34 -19.73
N PHE A 103 -12.29 -12.11 -20.68
CA PHE A 103 -10.87 -12.35 -20.48
C PHE A 103 -10.02 -11.19 -21.01
N LYS A 104 -8.82 -11.47 -21.56
CA LYS A 104 -7.80 -10.46 -21.88
C LYS A 104 -8.32 -9.29 -22.72
N LYS A 105 -9.06 -9.58 -23.80
CA LYS A 105 -9.50 -8.57 -24.77
C LYS A 105 -10.37 -7.49 -24.10
N GLU A 106 -11.40 -7.89 -23.38
CA GLU A 106 -12.29 -6.97 -22.68
C GLU A 106 -11.60 -6.30 -21.48
N ALA A 107 -10.75 -7.03 -20.75
CA ALA A 107 -9.99 -6.45 -19.63
C ALA A 107 -9.08 -5.31 -20.11
N ILE A 108 -8.33 -5.53 -21.18
CA ILE A 108 -7.47 -4.53 -21.83
C ILE A 108 -8.30 -3.35 -22.34
N PHE A 109 -9.43 -3.61 -23.00
CA PHE A 109 -10.32 -2.57 -23.48
C PHE A 109 -10.85 -1.69 -22.34
N PHE A 110 -11.40 -2.29 -21.28
CA PHE A 110 -11.93 -1.55 -20.13
C PHE A 110 -10.84 -0.74 -19.43
N GLY A 111 -9.66 -1.33 -19.21
CA GLY A 111 -8.54 -0.65 -18.57
C GLY A 111 -8.13 0.61 -19.35
N TRP A 112 -7.99 0.49 -20.66
CA TRP A 112 -7.61 1.61 -21.52
C TRP A 112 -8.72 2.66 -21.68
N ASP A 113 -9.95 2.22 -21.90
CA ASP A 113 -11.11 3.10 -22.11
C ASP A 113 -11.44 3.91 -20.86
N PHE A 114 -11.39 3.32 -19.66
CA PHE A 114 -11.54 4.05 -18.41
C PHE A 114 -10.47 5.14 -18.25
N LEU A 115 -9.19 4.80 -18.40
CA LEU A 115 -8.11 5.77 -18.20
C LEU A 115 -8.14 6.91 -19.22
N THR A 116 -8.41 6.61 -20.50
CA THR A 116 -8.35 7.60 -21.57
C THR A 116 -9.64 8.39 -21.77
N ARG A 117 -10.80 7.75 -21.64
CA ARG A 117 -12.10 8.40 -21.93
C ARG A 117 -12.80 8.91 -20.67
N GLU A 118 -12.87 8.10 -19.61
CA GLU A 118 -13.56 8.50 -18.38
C GLU A 118 -12.70 9.46 -17.55
N VAL A 119 -11.43 9.11 -17.32
CA VAL A 119 -10.50 9.95 -16.55
C VAL A 119 -9.89 11.06 -17.41
N GLY A 120 -9.74 10.83 -18.73
CA GLY A 120 -9.18 11.82 -19.64
C GLY A 120 -7.65 11.87 -19.66
N LEU A 121 -6.96 10.78 -19.29
CA LEU A 121 -5.50 10.72 -19.33
C LEU A 121 -4.97 10.68 -20.76
N ASP A 122 -3.84 11.33 -20.98
CA ASP A 122 -3.14 11.30 -22.27
C ASP A 122 -2.52 9.92 -22.51
N GLY A 123 -3.19 9.14 -23.37
CA GLY A 123 -2.72 7.82 -23.77
C GLY A 123 -1.36 7.81 -24.48
N THR A 124 -0.84 8.94 -24.96
CA THR A 124 0.51 9.02 -25.54
C THR A 124 1.61 8.96 -24.47
N ARG A 125 1.28 9.28 -23.21
CA ARG A 125 2.17 9.18 -22.05
C ARG A 125 2.13 7.82 -21.37
N MET A 126 1.29 6.90 -21.85
CA MET A 126 1.17 5.56 -21.28
C MET A 126 1.98 4.54 -22.07
N THR A 127 2.61 3.62 -21.35
CA THR A 127 3.27 2.42 -21.85
C THR A 127 2.62 1.22 -21.19
N VAL A 128 2.52 0.11 -21.90
CA VAL A 128 1.99 -1.14 -21.34
C VAL A 128 3.08 -2.21 -21.29
N SER A 129 3.10 -2.99 -20.21
CA SER A 129 3.95 -4.16 -20.08
C SER A 129 3.13 -5.44 -20.23
N VAL A 130 3.74 -6.52 -20.72
CA VAL A 130 3.14 -7.86 -20.78
C VAL A 130 4.17 -8.90 -20.37
N PHE A 131 3.69 -10.04 -19.87
CA PHE A 131 4.57 -11.17 -19.59
C PHE A 131 5.31 -11.64 -20.85
N ARG A 132 6.61 -11.95 -20.72
CA ARG A 132 7.49 -12.28 -21.84
C ARG A 132 6.96 -13.36 -22.78
N GLU A 133 6.19 -14.31 -22.26
CA GLU A 133 5.62 -15.44 -23.00
C GLU A 133 4.14 -15.21 -23.42
N ASP A 134 3.55 -14.05 -23.11
CA ASP A 134 2.14 -13.73 -23.41
C ASP A 134 1.99 -12.95 -24.73
N ASP A 135 2.11 -13.67 -25.85
CA ASP A 135 1.94 -13.11 -27.20
C ASP A 135 0.52 -12.61 -27.48
N GLU A 136 -0.49 -13.20 -26.82
CA GLU A 136 -1.88 -12.80 -26.97
C GLU A 136 -2.11 -11.39 -26.40
N ALA A 137 -1.61 -11.11 -25.18
CA ALA A 137 -1.71 -9.78 -24.59
C ALA A 137 -0.93 -8.74 -25.42
N TYR A 138 0.25 -9.11 -25.92
CA TYR A 138 1.04 -8.24 -26.82
C TYR A 138 0.23 -7.86 -28.07
N ASP A 139 -0.36 -8.84 -28.75
CA ASP A 139 -1.13 -8.63 -29.97
C ASP A 139 -2.42 -7.83 -29.72
N LEU A 140 -3.08 -8.04 -28.58
CA LEU A 140 -4.24 -7.24 -28.17
C LEU A 140 -3.85 -5.77 -28.00
N TRP A 141 -2.76 -5.46 -27.29
CA TRP A 141 -2.30 -4.08 -27.14
C TRP A 141 -1.84 -3.48 -28.47
N HIS A 142 -0.98 -4.18 -29.21
CA HIS A 142 -0.35 -3.62 -30.40
C HIS A 142 -1.31 -3.55 -31.59
N LYS A 143 -1.95 -4.68 -31.94
CA LYS A 143 -2.75 -4.80 -33.17
C LYS A 143 -4.20 -4.38 -32.95
N THR A 144 -4.78 -4.66 -31.78
CA THR A 144 -6.20 -4.37 -31.52
C THR A 144 -6.39 -2.97 -30.94
N MET A 145 -5.63 -2.60 -29.90
CA MET A 145 -5.71 -1.26 -29.29
C MET A 145 -4.89 -0.21 -30.04
N GLY A 146 -4.02 -0.63 -30.97
CA GLY A 146 -3.23 0.29 -31.81
C GLY A 146 -2.06 0.94 -31.08
N ILE A 147 -1.61 0.38 -29.95
CA ILE A 147 -0.46 0.91 -29.21
C ILE A 147 0.82 0.65 -30.03
N PRO A 148 1.67 1.65 -30.27
CA PRO A 148 2.93 1.44 -30.98
C PRO A 148 3.78 0.36 -30.32
N ALA A 149 4.44 -0.49 -31.11
CA ALA A 149 5.27 -1.58 -30.59
C ALA A 149 6.37 -1.09 -29.62
N SER A 150 6.87 0.15 -29.79
CA SER A 150 7.84 0.77 -28.88
C SER A 150 7.30 1.09 -27.48
N ARG A 151 5.98 1.01 -27.27
CA ARG A 151 5.27 1.23 -25.99
C ARG A 151 4.55 -0.03 -25.50
N VAL A 152 4.86 -1.19 -26.07
CA VAL A 152 4.43 -2.50 -25.57
C VAL A 152 5.69 -3.27 -25.17
N VAL A 153 6.04 -3.21 -23.89
CA VAL A 153 7.27 -3.82 -23.36
C VAL A 153 6.99 -5.21 -22.80
N ARG A 154 8.01 -6.07 -22.79
CA ARG A 154 7.92 -7.42 -22.22
C ARG A 154 8.80 -7.51 -20.98
N PHE A 155 8.22 -7.91 -19.85
CA PHE A 155 8.99 -8.23 -18.64
C PHE A 155 8.88 -9.70 -18.26
N ASP A 156 9.72 -10.11 -17.31
CA ASP A 156 9.80 -11.47 -16.83
C ASP A 156 8.78 -11.74 -15.71
N GLU A 157 8.99 -12.85 -15.00
CA GLU A 157 8.10 -13.32 -13.94
C GLU A 157 8.09 -12.40 -12.72
N LYS A 158 9.16 -11.63 -12.49
CA LYS A 158 9.25 -10.72 -11.35
C LYS A 158 8.21 -9.61 -11.44
N ASP A 159 8.01 -9.06 -12.64
CA ASP A 159 7.18 -7.88 -12.86
C ASP A 159 5.82 -8.22 -13.50
N ASN A 160 5.78 -9.18 -14.43
CA ASN A 160 4.56 -9.52 -15.17
C ASN A 160 3.98 -10.92 -14.86
N PHE A 161 4.26 -11.47 -13.67
CA PHE A 161 3.54 -12.63 -13.16
C PHE A 161 3.10 -12.38 -11.71
N TRP A 162 1.77 -12.29 -11.52
CA TRP A 162 1.21 -11.94 -10.24
C TRP A 162 0.80 -13.18 -9.44
N SER A 163 1.08 -13.18 -8.14
CA SER A 163 0.55 -14.17 -7.19
C SER A 163 0.11 -13.51 -5.89
N MET A 164 -1.01 -13.99 -5.34
CA MET A 164 -1.65 -13.47 -4.11
C MET A 164 -0.75 -13.57 -2.88
N GLY A 165 0.01 -14.66 -2.80
CA GLY A 165 0.93 -14.98 -1.73
C GLY A 165 1.85 -16.12 -2.16
N ALA A 166 2.31 -16.91 -1.17
CA ALA A 166 3.05 -18.14 -1.42
C ALA A 166 2.19 -19.20 -2.13
N THR A 167 0.88 -19.22 -1.83
CA THR A 167 -0.12 -20.10 -2.42
C THR A 167 -1.33 -19.30 -2.92
N GLY A 168 -2.17 -19.94 -3.74
CA GLY A 168 -3.44 -19.38 -4.23
C GLY A 168 -3.45 -19.02 -5.72
N PRO A 169 -4.52 -18.36 -6.18
CA PRO A 169 -4.66 -17.93 -7.57
C PRO A 169 -3.53 -17.02 -8.04
N CYS A 170 -3.05 -17.27 -9.26
CA CYS A 170 -1.97 -16.54 -9.90
C CYS A 170 -2.06 -16.61 -11.44
N GLY A 171 -1.26 -15.80 -12.12
CA GLY A 171 -1.18 -15.80 -13.58
C GLY A 171 -0.31 -14.70 -14.16
N PRO A 172 -0.05 -14.75 -15.48
CA PRO A 172 0.60 -13.64 -16.17
C PRO A 172 -0.27 -12.38 -16.07
N CYS A 173 0.37 -11.23 -16.07
CA CYS A 173 -0.32 -9.95 -16.04
C CYS A 173 0.22 -8.96 -17.05
N SER A 174 -0.54 -7.91 -17.26
CA SER A 174 -0.16 -6.75 -18.07
C SER A 174 -0.36 -5.49 -17.23
N GLU A 175 0.63 -4.61 -17.18
CA GLU A 175 0.53 -3.38 -16.40
C GLU A 175 0.48 -2.16 -17.32
N ILE A 176 -0.26 -1.13 -16.88
CA ILE A 176 -0.30 0.18 -17.52
C ILE A 176 0.58 1.11 -16.68
N LEU A 177 1.60 1.67 -17.32
CA LEU A 177 2.56 2.61 -16.72
C LEU A 177 2.37 4.00 -17.32
N TYR A 178 2.33 5.02 -16.47
CA TYR A 178 2.23 6.41 -16.87
C TYR A 178 3.60 7.11 -16.75
N ASP A 179 4.08 7.72 -17.84
CA ASP A 179 5.28 8.55 -17.82
C ASP A 179 4.98 9.90 -17.16
N GLN A 180 5.37 10.05 -15.90
CA GLN A 180 5.24 11.29 -15.12
C GLN A 180 6.12 12.43 -15.65
N GLY A 181 7.06 12.13 -16.54
CA GLY A 181 7.94 13.09 -17.21
C GLY A 181 9.39 13.00 -16.72
N GLU A 182 10.31 13.52 -17.54
CA GLU A 182 11.75 13.42 -17.29
C GLU A 182 12.20 14.06 -15.97
N GLY A 183 11.50 15.09 -15.49
CA GLY A 183 11.78 15.75 -14.21
C GLY A 183 11.59 14.86 -12.98
N VAL A 184 10.87 13.74 -13.09
CA VAL A 184 10.69 12.72 -12.04
C VAL A 184 11.72 11.58 -12.17
N GLY A 185 12.42 11.51 -13.30
CA GLY A 185 13.40 10.48 -13.59
C GLY A 185 14.65 10.59 -12.70
N CYS A 186 15.42 9.50 -12.66
CA CYS A 186 16.66 9.44 -11.87
C CYS A 186 17.85 10.23 -12.47
N GLY A 187 17.65 10.96 -13.58
CA GLY A 187 18.69 11.74 -14.25
C GLY A 187 19.79 10.92 -14.94
N ARG A 188 19.79 9.59 -14.84
CA ARG A 188 20.76 8.72 -15.52
C ARG A 188 20.50 8.67 -17.02
N PRO A 189 21.56 8.68 -17.87
CA PRO A 189 21.42 8.36 -19.29
C PRO A 189 20.75 6.99 -19.45
N GLY A 190 19.60 6.93 -20.14
CA GLY A 190 18.82 5.70 -20.30
C GLY A 190 17.71 5.47 -19.26
N CYS A 191 17.30 6.50 -18.51
CA CYS A 191 16.08 6.44 -17.69
C CYS A 191 14.84 6.17 -18.57
N ALA A 192 14.44 4.90 -18.62
CA ALA A 192 13.39 4.35 -19.47
C ALA A 192 12.44 3.45 -18.66
N VAL A 193 11.43 2.92 -19.33
CA VAL A 193 10.45 1.97 -18.78
C VAL A 193 11.20 0.75 -18.20
N GLY A 194 10.82 0.32 -16.99
CA GLY A 194 11.52 -0.72 -16.23
C GLY A 194 12.64 -0.20 -15.31
N CYS A 195 12.87 1.11 -15.25
CA CYS A 195 13.76 1.70 -14.25
C CYS A 195 13.05 1.80 -12.88
N ASP A 196 13.75 1.48 -11.80
CA ASP A 196 13.23 1.54 -10.41
C ASP A 196 12.85 2.96 -9.89
N CYS A 197 13.03 4.00 -10.71
CA CYS A 197 12.68 5.38 -10.36
C CYS A 197 11.18 5.65 -10.52
N ASP A 198 10.72 6.82 -10.03
CA ASP A 198 9.31 7.20 -10.06
C ASP A 198 8.79 7.70 -11.41
N ARG A 199 9.61 7.79 -12.47
CA ARG A 199 9.17 8.33 -13.76
C ARG A 199 8.04 7.52 -14.41
N PHE A 200 8.22 6.21 -14.55
CA PHE A 200 7.23 5.33 -15.15
C PHE A 200 6.43 4.67 -14.04
N LEU A 201 5.35 5.34 -13.63
CA LEU A 201 4.52 4.90 -12.51
C LEU A 201 3.53 3.85 -12.98
N GLU A 202 3.62 2.64 -12.44
CA GLU A 202 2.58 1.62 -12.57
C GLU A 202 1.28 2.14 -11.93
N ILE A 203 0.25 2.35 -12.75
CA ILE A 203 -1.07 2.83 -12.30
C ILE A 203 -2.08 1.70 -12.17
N TRP A 204 -2.03 0.69 -13.04
CA TRP A 204 -3.02 -0.39 -13.08
C TRP A 204 -2.39 -1.71 -13.53
N ASN A 205 -2.60 -2.77 -12.75
CA ASN A 205 -2.22 -4.14 -13.11
C ASN A 205 -3.46 -4.96 -13.52
N LEU A 206 -3.38 -5.63 -14.67
CA LEU A 206 -4.39 -6.52 -15.24
C LEU A 206 -3.88 -7.96 -15.19
N VAL A 207 -4.35 -8.74 -14.22
CA VAL A 207 -3.93 -10.12 -13.99
C VAL A 207 -4.87 -11.09 -14.70
N PHE A 208 -4.29 -11.93 -15.54
CA PHE A 208 -5.00 -12.98 -16.27
C PHE A 208 -4.90 -14.28 -15.46
N MET A 209 -5.80 -14.43 -14.49
CA MET A 209 -5.82 -15.56 -13.56
C MET A 209 -5.98 -16.88 -14.33
N GLN A 210 -4.96 -17.73 -14.24
CA GLN A 210 -4.89 -18.99 -14.99
C GLN A 210 -4.54 -20.19 -14.11
N TYR A 211 -3.85 -19.98 -12.98
CA TYR A 211 -3.32 -21.05 -12.16
C TYR A 211 -3.66 -20.87 -10.69
N ASN A 212 -3.67 -21.98 -9.95
CA ASN A 212 -3.55 -22.02 -8.51
C ASN A 212 -2.17 -22.59 -8.15
N GLN A 213 -1.41 -21.87 -7.33
CA GLN A 213 -0.10 -22.29 -6.84
C GLN A 213 -0.24 -22.94 -5.47
N ASP A 214 0.34 -24.13 -5.29
CA ASP A 214 0.40 -24.82 -3.99
C ASP A 214 1.68 -24.49 -3.19
N GLU A 215 1.83 -25.06 -2.00
CA GLU A 215 2.97 -24.82 -1.10
C GLU A 215 4.32 -25.29 -1.69
N SER A 216 4.31 -26.23 -2.63
CA SER A 216 5.52 -26.70 -3.33
C SER A 216 5.92 -25.75 -4.47
N GLY A 217 5.09 -24.76 -4.79
CA GLY A 217 5.23 -23.90 -5.96
C GLY A 217 4.65 -24.51 -7.24
N THR A 218 4.00 -25.68 -7.16
CA THR A 218 3.39 -26.32 -8.32
C THR A 218 2.13 -25.55 -8.74
N ARG A 219 2.01 -25.28 -10.04
CA ARG A 219 0.90 -24.52 -10.63
C ARG A 219 -0.07 -25.46 -11.33
N THR A 220 -1.33 -25.44 -10.89
CA THR A 220 -2.43 -26.20 -11.49
C THR A 220 -3.41 -25.25 -12.17
N PRO A 221 -3.92 -25.54 -13.38
CA PRO A 221 -4.88 -24.66 -14.04
C PRO A 221 -6.16 -24.43 -13.20
N LEU A 222 -6.62 -23.17 -13.15
CA LEU A 222 -7.92 -22.85 -12.57
C LEU A 222 -9.06 -23.46 -13.42
N PRO A 223 -10.23 -23.77 -12.82
CA PRO A 223 -11.36 -24.33 -13.56
C PRO A 223 -11.83 -23.45 -14.73
N LYS A 224 -11.70 -22.12 -14.59
CA LYS A 224 -12.04 -21.14 -15.61
C LYS A 224 -11.02 -19.99 -15.59
N PRO A 225 -10.40 -19.65 -16.74
CA PRO A 225 -9.64 -18.42 -16.87
C PRO A 225 -10.48 -17.22 -16.44
N SER A 226 -9.88 -16.34 -15.66
CA SER A 226 -10.59 -15.28 -14.95
C SER A 226 -9.77 -13.99 -14.95
N ILE A 227 -10.40 -12.86 -14.65
CA ILE A 227 -9.73 -11.55 -14.59
C ILE A 227 -9.73 -11.04 -13.15
N ASP A 228 -8.55 -10.61 -12.73
CA ASP A 228 -8.34 -9.79 -11.54
C ASP A 228 -7.61 -8.52 -11.99
N THR A 229 -8.01 -7.36 -11.49
CA THR A 229 -7.29 -6.13 -11.76
C THR A 229 -7.15 -5.32 -10.47
N GLY A 230 -6.10 -4.52 -10.40
CA GLY A 230 -5.83 -3.64 -9.27
C GLY A 230 -5.17 -2.35 -9.71
N MET A 231 -5.85 -1.23 -9.44
CA MET A 231 -5.33 0.12 -9.63
C MET A 231 -5.27 0.85 -8.29
N GLY A 232 -4.10 1.39 -7.95
CA GLY A 232 -3.95 2.19 -6.74
C GLY A 232 -4.65 3.54 -6.90
N LEU A 233 -5.69 3.80 -6.12
CA LEU A 233 -6.46 5.05 -6.20
C LEU A 233 -5.57 6.27 -5.98
N GLU A 234 -4.64 6.20 -5.02
CA GLU A 234 -3.72 7.29 -4.70
C GLU A 234 -2.76 7.60 -5.85
N ARG A 235 -2.33 6.57 -6.60
CA ARG A 235 -1.48 6.74 -7.78
C ARG A 235 -2.28 7.36 -8.93
N LEU A 236 -3.49 6.87 -9.17
CA LEU A 236 -4.40 7.43 -10.17
C LEU A 236 -4.71 8.91 -9.86
N ALA A 237 -5.00 9.23 -8.60
CA ALA A 237 -5.24 10.60 -8.15
C ALA A 237 -4.01 11.49 -8.40
N GLY A 238 -2.80 11.00 -8.09
CA GLY A 238 -1.55 11.72 -8.39
C GLY A 238 -1.45 12.12 -9.86
N VAL A 239 -1.63 11.13 -10.75
CA VAL A 239 -1.57 11.34 -12.20
C VAL A 239 -2.69 12.28 -12.69
N ALA A 240 -3.94 12.04 -12.29
CA ALA A 240 -5.09 12.82 -12.72
C ALA A 240 -5.06 14.28 -12.23
N GLN A 241 -4.41 14.54 -11.10
CA GLN A 241 -4.25 15.88 -10.51
C GLN A 241 -2.94 16.56 -10.95
N GLY A 242 -2.09 15.86 -11.72
CA GLY A 242 -0.83 16.40 -12.22
C GLY A 242 0.23 16.59 -11.14
N VAL A 243 0.16 15.83 -10.04
CA VAL A 243 1.15 15.85 -8.96
C VAL A 243 2.00 14.57 -8.98
N THR A 244 3.26 14.68 -8.58
CA THR A 244 4.24 13.58 -8.71
C THR A 244 4.37 12.72 -7.45
N SER A 245 3.66 13.07 -6.38
CA SER A 245 3.59 12.28 -5.16
C SER A 245 2.15 12.04 -4.75
N ASN A 246 1.86 10.81 -4.32
CA ASN A 246 0.57 10.45 -3.75
C ASN A 246 0.21 11.36 -2.55
N TYR A 247 1.21 11.82 -1.80
CA TYR A 247 1.02 12.71 -0.64
C TYR A 247 0.64 14.15 -1.01
N ASP A 248 0.75 14.53 -2.28
CA ASP A 248 0.35 15.85 -2.77
C ASP A 248 -1.08 15.86 -3.32
N THR A 249 -1.77 14.71 -3.29
CA THR A 249 -3.17 14.57 -3.73
C THR A 249 -4.15 15.12 -2.69
N ASP A 250 -5.38 15.38 -3.14
CA ASP A 250 -6.51 15.72 -2.27
C ASP A 250 -6.81 14.65 -1.19
N LEU A 251 -6.41 13.38 -1.42
CA LEU A 251 -6.57 12.29 -0.45
C LEU A 251 -5.65 12.41 0.77
N PHE A 252 -4.53 13.14 0.66
CA PHE A 252 -3.55 13.29 1.74
C PHE A 252 -3.42 14.73 2.24
N ARG A 253 -3.69 15.73 1.41
CA ARG A 253 -3.46 17.13 1.76
C ARG A 253 -4.21 17.58 3.02
N PRO A 254 -5.51 17.26 3.20
CA PRO A 254 -6.21 17.61 4.42
C PRO A 254 -5.60 17.01 5.69
N ILE A 255 -5.08 15.77 5.59
CA ILE A 255 -4.40 15.07 6.70
C ILE A 255 -3.06 15.73 7.02
N LEU A 256 -2.24 16.00 6.00
CA LEU A 256 -0.94 16.66 6.16
C LEU A 256 -1.09 18.08 6.70
N ASP A 257 -2.07 18.84 6.21
CA ASP A 257 -2.38 20.17 6.73
C ASP A 257 -2.88 20.09 8.18
N GLY A 258 -3.63 19.03 8.53
CA GLY A 258 -4.03 18.73 9.90
C GLY A 258 -2.84 18.47 10.83
N ILE A 259 -1.85 17.70 10.38
CA ILE A 259 -0.60 17.47 11.12
C ILE A 259 0.18 18.78 11.26
N SER A 260 0.36 19.50 10.15
CA SER A 260 1.07 20.79 10.08
C SER A 260 0.50 21.82 11.06
N ARG A 261 -0.83 21.94 11.11
CA ARG A 261 -1.51 22.84 12.06
C ARG A 261 -1.25 22.46 13.52
N GLN A 262 -1.14 21.17 13.83
CA GLN A 262 -0.96 20.70 15.20
C GLN A 262 0.49 20.83 15.69
N CYS A 263 1.50 20.60 14.83
CA CYS A 263 2.91 20.75 15.22
C CYS A 263 3.51 22.12 14.92
N GLY A 264 2.82 22.99 14.18
CA GLY A 264 3.35 24.29 13.77
C GLY A 264 4.49 24.22 12.74
N VAL A 265 4.70 23.06 12.12
CA VAL A 265 5.69 22.86 11.06
C VAL A 265 4.99 22.92 9.70
N PRO A 266 5.35 23.85 8.79
CA PRO A 266 4.75 23.88 7.45
C PRO A 266 5.20 22.69 6.60
N VAL A 267 4.29 22.18 5.76
CA VAL A 267 4.62 21.19 4.72
C VAL A 267 5.60 21.81 3.72
N GLY A 268 6.64 21.08 3.32
CA GLY A 268 7.68 21.57 2.42
C GLY A 268 8.85 22.25 3.13
N LYS A 269 8.87 22.29 4.47
CA LYS A 269 9.96 22.93 5.24
C LYS A 269 11.31 22.27 5.02
N SER A 270 11.34 20.93 4.99
CA SER A 270 12.54 20.16 4.68
C SER A 270 12.17 18.72 4.32
N PRO A 271 12.96 18.03 3.47
CA PRO A 271 12.70 16.65 3.10
C PRO A 271 12.55 15.69 4.29
N ALA A 272 13.35 15.88 5.35
CA ALA A 272 13.33 15.03 6.54
C ALA A 272 12.06 15.19 7.38
N LEU A 273 11.53 16.42 7.47
CA LEU A 273 10.28 16.70 8.19
C LEU A 273 9.07 16.29 7.35
N ASP A 274 9.13 16.49 6.03
CA ASP A 274 8.08 16.04 5.12
C ASP A 274 7.96 14.52 5.13
N ALA A 275 9.08 13.79 5.12
CA ALA A 275 9.09 12.33 5.29
C ALA A 275 8.39 11.92 6.59
N ALA A 276 8.68 12.60 7.71
CA ALA A 276 8.03 12.32 8.98
C ALA A 276 6.52 12.62 8.97
N MET A 277 6.08 13.73 8.36
CA MET A 277 4.65 14.03 8.18
C MET A 277 3.95 12.98 7.32
N ARG A 278 4.59 12.52 6.24
CA ARG A 278 4.07 11.48 5.34
C ARG A 278 3.89 10.15 6.08
N VAL A 279 4.86 9.74 6.90
CA VAL A 279 4.73 8.54 7.76
C VAL A 279 3.56 8.69 8.71
N VAL A 280 3.45 9.83 9.41
CA VAL A 280 2.32 10.08 10.33
C VAL A 280 0.98 10.02 9.61
N ALA A 281 0.85 10.66 8.44
CA ALA A 281 -0.39 10.69 7.68
C ALA A 281 -0.80 9.28 7.21
N ASP A 282 0.14 8.53 6.63
CA ASP A 282 -0.10 7.15 6.19
C ASP A 282 -0.49 6.23 7.36
N HIS A 283 0.28 6.27 8.45
CA HIS A 283 0.04 5.39 9.59
C HIS A 283 -1.21 5.77 10.37
N ALA A 284 -1.63 7.04 10.37
CA ALA A 284 -2.93 7.45 10.90
C ALA A 284 -4.08 6.84 10.10
N ARG A 285 -3.95 6.72 8.77
CA ARG A 285 -4.94 6.02 7.93
C ARG A 285 -5.02 4.55 8.32
N ALA A 286 -3.90 3.84 8.35
CA ALA A 286 -3.85 2.44 8.76
C ALA A 286 -4.42 2.24 10.18
N THR A 287 -4.07 3.11 11.12
CA THR A 287 -4.56 3.08 12.51
C THR A 287 -6.09 3.18 12.56
N ALA A 288 -6.67 4.20 11.90
CA ALA A 288 -8.11 4.43 11.92
C ALA A 288 -8.88 3.25 11.35
N PHE A 289 -8.45 2.74 10.19
CA PHE A 289 -9.13 1.64 9.51
C PHE A 289 -8.97 0.28 10.21
N LEU A 290 -7.79 -0.02 10.77
CA LEU A 290 -7.59 -1.25 11.54
C LEU A 290 -8.44 -1.28 12.80
N ILE A 291 -8.51 -0.16 13.54
CA ILE A 291 -9.36 -0.06 14.73
C ILE A 291 -10.84 -0.14 14.34
N ALA A 292 -11.25 0.50 13.24
CA ALA A 292 -12.61 0.41 12.75
C ALA A 292 -13.04 -1.01 12.36
N ASP A 293 -12.10 -1.84 11.87
CA ASP A 293 -12.31 -3.25 11.58
C ASP A 293 -12.15 -4.15 12.85
N GLY A 294 -12.07 -3.55 14.05
CA GLY A 294 -12.11 -4.24 15.34
C GLY A 294 -10.76 -4.65 15.92
N ILE A 295 -9.64 -4.24 15.31
CA ILE A 295 -8.30 -4.56 15.82
C ILE A 295 -7.90 -3.60 16.93
N VAL A 296 -7.44 -4.14 18.06
CA VAL A 296 -6.93 -3.38 19.21
C VAL A 296 -5.43 -3.67 19.38
N PRO A 297 -4.59 -2.68 19.75
CA PRO A 297 -3.17 -2.89 19.99
C PRO A 297 -2.89 -4.00 21.02
N SER A 298 -2.03 -4.95 20.65
CA SER A 298 -1.62 -6.08 21.50
C SER A 298 -0.15 -6.43 21.27
N ASN A 299 0.35 -7.50 21.92
CA ASN A 299 1.72 -8.00 21.72
C ASN A 299 1.81 -9.14 20.70
N GLU A 300 0.68 -9.59 20.14
CA GLU A 300 0.66 -10.73 19.21
C GLU A 300 -0.25 -10.50 18.00
N GLY A 301 0.02 -11.23 16.92
CA GLY A 301 -0.81 -11.25 15.72
C GLY A 301 -1.09 -9.87 15.13
N ARG A 302 -2.35 -9.64 14.72
CA ARG A 302 -2.78 -8.39 14.07
C ARG A 302 -2.70 -7.17 14.99
N GLY A 303 -2.98 -7.36 16.28
CA GLY A 303 -2.88 -6.28 17.28
C GLY A 303 -1.45 -5.80 17.49
N TYR A 304 -0.47 -6.70 17.38
CA TYR A 304 0.94 -6.29 17.38
C TYR A 304 1.29 -5.44 16.17
N VAL A 305 0.84 -5.81 14.97
CA VAL A 305 1.09 -4.99 13.77
C VAL A 305 0.50 -3.58 13.90
N LEU A 306 -0.75 -3.46 14.37
CA LEU A 306 -1.34 -2.16 14.67
C LEU A 306 -0.48 -1.38 15.67
N ARG A 307 -0.05 -2.02 16.77
CA ARG A 307 0.84 -1.40 17.76
C ARG A 307 2.14 -0.87 17.11
N ARG A 308 2.78 -1.64 16.23
CA ARG A 308 4.02 -1.23 15.55
C ARG A 308 3.81 0.00 14.67
N ILE A 309 2.76 0.00 13.85
CA ILE A 309 2.36 1.14 13.00
C ILE A 309 2.14 2.39 13.86
N MET A 310 1.35 2.28 14.93
CA MET A 310 1.09 3.42 15.81
C MET A 310 2.36 3.95 16.46
N ARG A 311 3.21 3.07 17.00
CA ARG A 311 4.47 3.47 17.67
C ARG A 311 5.48 4.11 16.72
N ARG A 312 5.55 3.64 15.47
CA ARG A 312 6.36 4.29 14.42
C ARG A 312 5.82 5.69 14.11
N ALA A 313 4.50 5.86 13.98
CA ALA A 313 3.89 7.19 13.81
C ALA A 313 4.22 8.13 14.97
N LEU A 314 4.14 7.66 16.22
CA LEU A 314 4.46 8.43 17.42
C LEU A 314 5.93 8.86 17.47
N ARG A 315 6.84 7.97 17.05
CA ARG A 315 8.27 8.30 16.91
C ARG A 315 8.51 9.41 15.88
N HIS A 316 7.86 9.35 14.72
CA HIS A 316 7.92 10.45 13.75
C HIS A 316 7.22 11.72 14.26
N GLY A 317 6.19 11.58 15.08
CA GLY A 317 5.57 12.68 15.82
C GLY A 317 6.56 13.42 16.71
N LYS A 318 7.35 12.70 17.51
CA LYS A 318 8.43 13.31 18.31
C LYS A 318 9.44 14.07 17.44
N LYS A 319 9.80 13.54 16.27
CA LYS A 319 10.66 14.23 15.30
C LYS A 319 10.04 15.53 14.76
N LEU A 320 8.72 15.63 14.70
CA LEU A 320 7.98 16.84 14.32
C LEU A 320 7.77 17.82 15.48
N GLY A 321 8.17 17.45 16.72
CA GLY A 321 8.02 18.29 17.90
C GLY A 321 6.72 18.08 18.68
N PHE A 322 6.03 16.94 18.51
CA PHE A 322 4.89 16.59 19.35
C PHE A 322 5.32 16.11 20.75
N ASP A 323 4.90 16.83 21.78
CA ASP A 323 5.20 16.49 23.20
C ASP A 323 4.05 15.78 23.93
N GLY A 324 2.87 15.69 23.31
CA GLY A 324 1.71 15.01 23.88
C GLY A 324 0.87 14.30 22.82
N PRO A 325 -0.28 13.72 23.21
CA PRO A 325 -1.14 12.97 22.29
C PRO A 325 -1.63 13.79 21.09
N PHE A 326 -1.40 13.25 19.89
CA PHE A 326 -1.74 13.82 18.60
C PHE A 326 -2.31 12.77 17.61
N LEU A 327 -1.85 11.52 17.66
CA LEU A 327 -2.18 10.51 16.64
C LEU A 327 -3.69 10.26 16.58
N HIS A 328 -4.37 10.24 17.73
CA HIS A 328 -5.82 10.08 17.78
C HIS A 328 -6.59 11.20 17.04
N LYS A 329 -6.09 12.44 17.08
CA LYS A 329 -6.68 13.59 16.36
C LYS A 329 -6.43 13.50 14.86
N VAL A 330 -5.24 13.07 14.46
CA VAL A 330 -4.92 12.83 13.04
C VAL A 330 -5.78 11.68 12.50
N ALA A 331 -5.95 10.60 13.26
CA ALA A 331 -6.89 9.52 12.93
C ALA A 331 -8.34 10.03 12.83
N GLY A 332 -8.77 10.95 13.70
CA GLY A 332 -10.05 11.64 13.58
C GLY A 332 -10.19 12.43 12.27
N THR A 333 -9.12 13.08 11.81
CA THR A 333 -9.11 13.74 10.48
C THR A 333 -9.32 12.72 9.37
N VAL A 334 -8.65 11.55 9.44
CA VAL A 334 -8.89 10.45 8.48
C VAL A 334 -10.35 10.01 8.49
N VAL A 335 -10.98 9.85 9.66
CA VAL A 335 -12.39 9.47 9.74
C VAL A 335 -13.27 10.46 8.98
N GLU A 336 -13.04 11.76 9.14
CA GLU A 336 -13.80 12.79 8.43
C GLU A 336 -13.56 12.76 6.90
N GLU A 337 -12.31 12.62 6.44
CA GLU A 337 -12.01 12.57 5.01
C GLU A 337 -12.61 11.34 4.30
N PHE A 338 -12.76 10.23 5.01
CA PHE A 338 -13.19 8.94 4.43
C PHE A 338 -14.62 8.53 4.80
N ARG A 339 -15.37 9.36 5.55
CA ARG A 339 -16.69 9.01 6.12
C ARG A 339 -17.75 8.63 5.08
N GLU A 340 -17.74 9.30 3.92
CA GLU A 340 -18.76 9.08 2.88
C GLU A 340 -18.53 7.76 2.16
N ALA A 341 -17.28 7.47 1.81
CA ALA A 341 -16.89 6.21 1.14
C ALA A 341 -16.99 5.01 2.09
N TYR A 342 -16.77 5.23 3.39
CA TYR A 342 -16.71 4.17 4.40
C TYR A 342 -17.57 4.50 5.62
N PRO A 343 -18.91 4.34 5.56
CA PRO A 343 -19.79 4.64 6.68
C PRO A 343 -19.47 3.86 7.97
N GLY A 344 -18.94 2.64 7.85
CA GLY A 344 -18.48 1.85 9.00
C GLY A 344 -17.29 2.49 9.75
N LEU A 345 -16.41 3.21 9.05
CA LEU A 345 -15.33 3.99 9.69
C LEU A 345 -15.92 5.14 10.52
N ALA A 346 -16.90 5.86 9.95
CA ALA A 346 -17.57 6.96 10.63
C ALA A 346 -18.35 6.49 11.88
N GLN A 347 -18.99 5.33 11.82
CA GLN A 347 -19.68 4.73 12.97
C GLN A 347 -18.70 4.35 14.10
N SER A 348 -17.46 3.99 13.74
CA SER A 348 -16.41 3.61 14.68
C SER A 348 -15.58 4.81 15.19
N ALA A 349 -15.93 6.06 14.88
CA ALA A 349 -15.13 7.25 15.20
C ALA A 349 -14.72 7.35 16.67
N SER A 350 -15.66 7.14 17.60
CA SER A 350 -15.41 7.20 19.05
C SER A 350 -14.51 6.05 19.54
N PHE A 351 -14.65 4.87 18.94
CA PHE A 351 -13.81 3.72 19.23
C PHE A 351 -12.38 3.93 18.73
N VAL A 352 -12.22 4.45 17.51
CA VAL A 352 -10.93 4.85 16.93
C VAL A 352 -10.22 5.85 17.83
N ASP A 353 -10.90 6.93 18.24
CA ASP A 353 -10.34 7.96 19.12
C ASP A 353 -9.86 7.36 20.45
N THR A 354 -10.72 6.58 21.12
CA THR A 354 -10.44 6.00 22.44
C THR A 354 -9.24 5.06 22.40
N VAL A 355 -9.22 4.12 21.45
CA VAL A 355 -8.16 3.13 21.33
C VAL A 355 -6.84 3.79 20.93
N ALA A 356 -6.88 4.71 19.97
CA ALA A 356 -5.69 5.42 19.53
C ALA A 356 -5.05 6.23 20.67
N PHE A 357 -5.87 6.96 21.43
CA PHE A 357 -5.42 7.77 22.55
C PHE A 357 -4.81 6.94 23.69
N GLN A 358 -5.40 5.77 24.00
CA GLN A 358 -4.89 4.91 25.08
C GLN A 358 -3.51 4.34 24.77
N GLU A 359 -3.29 3.81 23.58
CA GLU A 359 -1.97 3.27 23.18
C GLU A 359 -0.93 4.39 23.05
N GLU A 360 -1.33 5.56 22.54
CA GLU A 360 -0.48 6.74 22.47
C GLU A 360 0.01 7.19 23.85
N ARG A 361 -0.90 7.36 24.81
CA ARG A 361 -0.53 7.71 26.20
C ARG A 361 0.45 6.71 26.80
N ARG A 362 0.18 5.42 26.63
CA ARG A 362 1.02 4.36 27.18
C ARG A 362 2.43 4.37 26.58
N PHE A 363 2.57 4.58 25.28
CA PHE A 363 3.89 4.56 24.66
C PHE A 363 4.68 5.86 24.91
N LEU A 364 4.02 7.00 24.99
CA LEU A 364 4.67 8.28 25.31
C LEU A 364 5.40 8.25 26.66
N GLU A 365 4.94 7.45 27.62
CA GLU A 365 5.61 7.27 28.93
C GLU A 365 7.01 6.66 28.80
N THR A 366 7.25 5.81 27.79
CA THR A 366 8.54 5.12 27.60
C THR A 366 9.35 5.63 26.42
N LEU A 367 8.71 6.35 25.47
CA LEU A 367 9.33 6.82 24.22
C LEU A 367 10.58 7.66 24.47
N ASP A 368 10.49 8.68 25.32
CA ASP A 368 11.63 9.59 25.55
C ASP A 368 12.81 8.86 26.22
N ALA A 369 12.53 7.90 27.10
CA ALA A 369 13.57 7.08 27.74
C ALA A 369 14.22 6.10 26.75
N GLY A 370 13.43 5.46 25.89
CA GLY A 370 13.96 4.58 24.84
C GLY A 370 14.81 5.35 23.81
N LEU A 371 14.39 6.56 23.42
CA LEU A 371 15.17 7.41 22.52
C LEU A 371 16.51 7.83 23.13
N ARG A 372 16.55 8.14 24.44
CA ARG A 372 17.82 8.41 25.13
C ARG A 372 18.75 7.19 25.12
N MET A 373 18.22 5.99 25.38
CA MET A 373 19.01 4.75 25.32
C MET A 373 19.60 4.51 23.93
N VAL A 374 18.83 4.77 22.87
CA VAL A 374 19.31 4.71 21.48
C VAL A 374 20.46 5.70 21.23
N GLU A 375 20.31 6.94 21.70
CA GLU A 375 21.35 7.98 21.55
C GLU A 375 22.65 7.63 22.31
N GLU A 376 22.53 7.12 23.53
CA GLU A 376 23.67 6.66 24.32
C GLU A 376 24.40 5.52 23.62
N GLU A 377 23.68 4.58 23.02
CA GLU A 377 24.30 3.48 22.27
C GLU A 377 25.00 3.98 21.01
N PHE A 378 24.36 4.86 20.21
CA PHE A 378 25.04 5.47 19.07
C PHE A 378 26.29 6.27 19.45
N SER A 379 26.29 6.89 20.64
CA SER A 379 27.47 7.61 21.14
C SER A 379 28.61 6.68 21.57
N ARG A 380 28.30 5.44 21.98
CA ARG A 380 29.27 4.40 22.32
C ARG A 380 29.83 3.69 21.08
N MET A 381 29.02 3.58 20.03
CA MET A 381 29.45 3.07 18.74
C MET A 381 30.55 3.98 18.17
N SER A 382 31.80 3.54 18.25
CA SER A 382 32.94 4.25 17.65
C SER A 382 32.77 4.35 16.12
N GLY A 383 33.33 5.38 15.48
CA GLY A 383 33.01 5.81 14.11
C GLY A 383 33.20 4.81 12.96
N SER A 384 33.63 3.57 13.23
CA SER A 384 33.68 2.46 12.26
C SER A 384 32.58 1.41 12.45
N ALA A 385 31.86 1.41 13.58
CA ALA A 385 30.80 0.45 13.86
C ALA A 385 29.55 0.79 13.04
N LYS A 386 29.18 -0.11 12.12
CA LYS A 386 28.00 0.02 11.26
C LYS A 386 26.80 -0.81 11.73
N VAL A 387 26.93 -1.51 12.86
CA VAL A 387 25.93 -2.48 13.32
C VAL A 387 25.47 -2.12 14.73
N PHE A 388 24.18 -1.81 14.88
CA PHE A 388 23.54 -1.57 16.18
C PHE A 388 23.30 -2.92 16.88
N PRO A 389 23.73 -3.12 18.14
CA PRO A 389 23.71 -4.45 18.73
C PRO A 389 22.30 -4.98 19.01
N GLY A 390 22.07 -6.26 18.68
CA GLY A 390 20.77 -6.91 18.83
C GLY A 390 20.29 -7.00 20.28
N GLU A 391 21.22 -7.15 21.23
CA GLU A 391 20.93 -7.13 22.68
C GLU A 391 20.36 -5.78 23.15
N VAL A 392 20.81 -4.66 22.56
CA VAL A 392 20.29 -3.34 22.90
C VAL A 392 18.92 -3.16 22.29
N ALA A 393 18.73 -3.61 21.05
CA ALA A 393 17.41 -3.62 20.41
C ALA A 393 16.41 -4.50 21.16
N PHE A 394 16.85 -5.62 21.73
CA PHE A 394 16.01 -6.49 22.57
C PHE A 394 15.62 -5.78 23.87
N ARG A 395 16.55 -5.11 24.56
CA ARG A 395 16.21 -4.29 25.75
C ARG A 395 15.25 -3.15 25.41
N LEU A 396 15.42 -2.50 24.26
CA LEU A 396 14.50 -1.49 23.75
C LEU A 396 13.09 -2.06 23.55
N TYR A 397 12.99 -3.26 22.98
CA TYR A 397 11.74 -3.99 22.82
C TYR A 397 11.11 -4.38 24.17
N ASP A 398 11.85 -5.09 25.02
CA ASP A 398 11.35 -5.67 26.27
C ASP A 398 11.01 -4.61 27.33
N THR A 399 11.91 -3.64 27.52
CA THR A 399 11.78 -2.64 28.60
C THR A 399 11.00 -1.40 28.16
N TYR A 400 11.23 -0.90 26.94
CA TYR A 400 10.66 0.36 26.47
C TYR A 400 9.54 0.17 25.44
N GLY A 401 9.31 -1.07 25.00
CA GLY A 401 8.29 -1.41 24.02
C GLY A 401 8.60 -0.91 22.60
N PHE A 402 9.87 -0.75 22.23
CA PHE A 402 10.26 -0.35 20.88
C PHE A 402 10.27 -1.57 19.97
N PRO A 403 9.39 -1.65 18.97
CA PRO A 403 9.46 -2.73 17.99
C PRO A 403 10.80 -2.72 17.25
N ALA A 404 11.26 -3.90 16.82
CA ALA A 404 12.52 -4.03 16.09
C ALA A 404 12.58 -3.15 14.83
N ASP A 405 11.47 -2.99 14.10
CA ASP A 405 11.39 -2.11 12.92
C ASP A 405 11.50 -0.63 13.27
N LEU A 406 11.00 -0.19 14.44
CA LEU A 406 11.19 1.18 14.91
C LEU A 406 12.67 1.44 15.22
N THR A 407 13.34 0.50 15.89
CA THR A 407 14.79 0.57 16.14
C THR A 407 15.59 0.54 14.83
N ALA A 408 15.18 -0.30 13.87
CA ALA A 408 15.82 -0.35 12.55
C ALA A 408 15.65 0.95 11.75
N ASP A 409 14.49 1.62 11.84
CA ASP A 409 14.25 2.93 11.24
C ASP A 409 15.18 4.00 11.83
N LEU A 410 15.36 4.01 13.16
CA LEU A 410 16.34 4.87 13.84
C LEU A 410 17.78 4.61 13.38
N CYS A 411 18.15 3.33 13.20
CA CYS A 411 19.46 2.94 12.68
C CYS A 411 19.67 3.43 11.24
N ARG A 412 18.66 3.27 10.38
CA ARG A 412 18.72 3.67 8.96
C ARG A 412 18.98 5.17 8.81
N GLU A 413 18.35 6.02 9.62
CA GLU A 413 18.57 7.47 9.59
C GLU A 413 20.01 7.88 9.90
N ARG A 414 20.78 7.01 10.59
CA ARG A 414 22.21 7.22 10.89
C ARG A 414 23.15 6.42 10.00
N GLY A 415 22.64 5.73 8.98
CA GLY A 415 23.45 4.87 8.11
C GLY A 415 24.00 3.63 8.83
N VAL A 416 23.32 3.18 9.88
CA VAL A 416 23.64 2.00 10.68
C VAL A 416 22.63 0.88 10.38
N THR A 417 23.07 -0.37 10.38
CA THR A 417 22.20 -1.56 10.26
C THR A 417 21.92 -2.16 11.63
N LEU A 418 20.69 -2.63 11.87
CA LEU A 418 20.38 -3.38 13.08
C LEU A 418 20.91 -4.82 12.98
N ASP A 419 21.51 -5.34 14.04
CA ASP A 419 21.79 -6.77 14.20
C ASP A 419 20.49 -7.54 14.50
N SER A 420 19.72 -7.82 13.45
CA SER A 420 18.46 -8.56 13.56
C SER A 420 18.66 -9.99 14.07
N ALA A 421 19.77 -10.64 13.68
CA ALA A 421 20.06 -12.00 14.12
C ALA A 421 20.36 -12.06 15.62
N GLY A 422 21.11 -11.08 16.15
CA GLY A 422 21.33 -10.94 17.59
C GLY A 422 20.03 -10.63 18.34
N PHE A 423 19.16 -9.78 17.78
CA PHE A 423 17.84 -9.50 18.36
C PHE A 423 16.98 -10.77 18.45
N GLU A 424 16.87 -11.52 17.36
CA GLU A 424 16.11 -12.77 17.30
C GLU A 424 16.66 -13.80 18.29
N LYS A 425 17.98 -13.90 18.41
CA LYS A 425 18.62 -14.79 19.39
C LYS A 425 18.30 -14.42 20.84
N GLU A 426 18.14 -13.13 21.17
CA GLU A 426 17.68 -12.74 22.51
C GLU A 426 16.20 -13.01 22.71
N MET A 427 15.37 -12.81 21.69
CA MET A 427 13.94 -13.18 21.71
C MET A 427 13.73 -14.68 21.96
N GLU A 428 14.57 -15.55 21.40
CA GLU A 428 14.49 -17.01 21.59
C GLU A 428 14.89 -17.48 23.00
N LYS A 429 15.60 -16.66 23.78
CA LYS A 429 15.99 -17.00 25.17
C LYS A 429 14.91 -16.66 26.19
N GLN A 430 13.95 -15.82 25.83
CA GLN A 430 12.79 -15.44 26.64
C GLN A 430 11.72 -16.54 26.56
#